data_AF-A0A059FZC8-F1
#
_entry.id   AF-A0A059FZC8-F1
#
_cell.length_a   1.000
_cell.length_b   1.000
_cell.length_c   1.000
_cell.angle_alpha   90.00
_cell.angle_beta   90.00
_cell.angle_gamma   90.00
#
_symmetry.space_group_name_H-M   'P 1'
#
loop_
_entity.id
_entity.type
_entity.pdbx_description
1 polymer ?
#
loop_
_entity_poly.entity_id
_entity_poly.type
_entity_poly.pdbx_seq_one_letter_code
_entity_poly.pdbx_strand_id
1 'polypeptide(L)'
;MDYTAGAIDPARPWIRDERDAPAEMNWRNTLLNPFGKTYKLHFTRAWTFMFLGRVLLYIVPSFIAMIAGIAGVSTDGLNAPVNLLLFSVPAVLLPFAVFTLVTEYTSFVVHMRRLTEAGRSAFMAVIVLVPLVLGLIAYALGTQGGAAQYRQMHTPANTEAVEAKKETEAGDEGEDAASKDGQAAAGPPARDPRRAAMMEMSERELAMQAGMGLAFPIWWLASFGAMLWSLMYVARLPNGGQGQFRTGSHMTPEEIARGV
;
A
#
# COMPACT_ATOMS: atom_id res chain seq x y z
N MET A 1 -2.06 -10.17 -44.84
CA MET A 1 -2.53 -10.35 -43.45
C MET A 1 -4.03 -10.49 -43.53
N ASP A 2 -4.55 -11.67 -43.22
CA ASP A 2 -5.99 -11.92 -43.28
C ASP A 2 -6.67 -11.16 -42.13
N TYR A 3 -7.45 -10.14 -42.49
CA TYR A 3 -8.29 -9.41 -41.56
C TYR A 3 -9.45 -10.31 -41.17
N THR A 4 -9.49 -10.80 -39.93
CA THR A 4 -10.66 -11.50 -39.42
C THR A 4 -11.82 -10.54 -39.36
N ALA A 5 -12.86 -10.77 -40.16
CA ALA A 5 -14.10 -10.03 -40.11
C ALA A 5 -14.61 -10.01 -38.66
N GLY A 6 -14.62 -8.82 -38.05
CA GLY A 6 -15.05 -8.61 -36.66
C GLY A 6 -13.97 -8.23 -35.64
N ALA A 7 -12.72 -7.98 -36.04
CA ALA A 7 -11.72 -7.36 -35.16
C ALA A 7 -11.96 -5.83 -35.06
N ILE A 8 -12.23 -5.32 -33.85
CA ILE A 8 -12.43 -3.88 -33.58
C ILE A 8 -11.11 -3.11 -33.58
N ASP A 9 -10.04 -3.75 -33.16
CA ASP A 9 -8.67 -3.21 -33.16
C ASP A 9 -7.76 -4.13 -33.99
N PRO A 10 -7.25 -3.66 -35.15
CA PRO A 10 -6.36 -4.46 -35.99
C PRO A 10 -5.06 -4.89 -35.28
N ALA A 11 -4.57 -4.10 -34.31
CA ALA A 11 -3.40 -4.46 -33.53
C ALA A 11 -3.72 -5.47 -32.41
N ARG A 12 -5.00 -5.67 -32.11
CA ARG A 12 -5.50 -6.52 -31.02
C ARG A 12 -6.71 -7.33 -31.50
N PRO A 13 -6.52 -8.29 -32.42
CA PRO A 13 -7.62 -8.99 -33.09
C PRO A 13 -8.51 -9.83 -32.15
N TRP A 14 -8.07 -10.05 -30.90
CA TRP A 14 -8.88 -10.69 -29.86
C TRP A 14 -9.94 -9.75 -29.24
N ILE A 15 -9.94 -8.46 -29.58
CA ILE A 15 -10.99 -7.51 -29.18
C ILE A 15 -12.07 -7.52 -30.25
N ARG A 16 -13.20 -8.15 -29.94
CA ARG A 16 -14.34 -8.33 -30.84
C ARG A 16 -15.62 -7.65 -30.35
N ASP A 17 -15.64 -7.20 -29.09
CA ASP A 17 -16.71 -6.37 -28.53
C ASP A 17 -16.36 -4.89 -28.72
N GLU A 18 -17.19 -4.16 -29.48
CA GLU A 18 -17.01 -2.73 -29.75
C GLU A 18 -16.98 -1.89 -28.47
N ARG A 19 -17.72 -2.31 -27.44
CA ARG A 19 -17.75 -1.64 -26.14
C ARG A 19 -16.39 -1.68 -25.42
N ASP A 20 -15.56 -2.68 -25.74
CA ASP A 20 -14.21 -2.83 -25.20
C ASP A 20 -13.14 -2.11 -26.05
N ALA A 21 -13.53 -1.33 -27.09
CA ALA A 21 -12.58 -0.57 -27.91
C ALA A 21 -11.67 0.32 -27.03
N PRO A 22 -10.33 0.19 -27.13
CA PRO A 22 -9.41 0.98 -26.31
C PRO A 22 -9.47 2.48 -26.56
N ALA A 23 -9.80 2.89 -27.79
CA ALA A 23 -9.89 4.28 -28.23
C ALA A 23 -11.08 5.02 -27.61
N GLU A 24 -12.17 4.30 -27.33
CA GLU A 24 -13.42 4.85 -26.78
C GLU A 24 -13.39 5.00 -25.25
N MET A 25 -12.28 4.65 -24.60
CA MET A 25 -12.18 4.70 -23.15
C MET A 25 -12.07 6.14 -22.64
N ASN A 26 -13.16 6.65 -22.08
CA ASN A 26 -13.15 7.92 -21.35
C ASN A 26 -12.71 7.71 -19.88
N TRP A 27 -11.48 8.10 -19.56
CA TRP A 27 -10.89 7.96 -18.23
C TRP A 27 -11.66 8.71 -17.15
N ARG A 28 -12.08 9.95 -17.41
CA ARG A 28 -12.79 10.77 -16.43
C ARG A 28 -14.11 10.13 -16.05
N ASN A 29 -14.89 9.69 -17.05
CA ASN A 29 -16.15 9.00 -16.80
C ASN A 29 -15.93 7.66 -16.08
N THR A 30 -14.94 6.88 -16.52
CA THR A 30 -14.62 5.57 -15.94
C THR A 30 -14.24 5.66 -14.47
N LEU A 31 -13.43 6.65 -14.09
CA LEU A 31 -12.85 6.76 -12.76
C LEU A 31 -13.72 7.54 -11.76
N LEU A 32 -14.56 8.49 -12.23
CA LEU A 32 -15.23 9.45 -11.34
C LEU A 32 -16.76 9.38 -11.34
N ASN A 33 -17.39 8.66 -12.28
CA ASN A 33 -18.84 8.56 -12.34
C ASN A 33 -19.33 7.18 -11.84
N PRO A 34 -19.85 7.05 -10.62
CA PRO A 34 -20.28 5.77 -10.05
C PRO A 34 -21.54 5.19 -10.68
N PHE A 35 -22.34 6.00 -11.38
CA PHE A 35 -23.64 5.59 -11.92
C PHE A 35 -23.57 5.04 -13.35
N GLY A 36 -22.39 5.03 -13.95
CA GLY A 36 -22.20 4.51 -15.30
C GLY A 36 -21.88 3.01 -15.34
N LYS A 37 -21.45 2.57 -16.52
CA LYS A 37 -21.07 1.19 -16.82
C LYS A 37 -19.62 1.14 -17.27
N THR A 38 -18.91 0.09 -16.90
CA THR A 38 -17.53 -0.12 -17.34
C THR A 38 -17.39 -1.51 -17.94
N TYR A 39 -16.90 -1.54 -19.17
CA TYR A 39 -16.64 -2.76 -19.91
C TYR A 39 -15.33 -3.40 -19.46
N LYS A 40 -15.17 -4.67 -19.80
CA LYS A 40 -14.12 -5.53 -19.26
C LYS A 40 -12.72 -4.94 -19.47
N LEU A 41 -12.41 -4.49 -20.68
CA LEU A 41 -11.10 -4.00 -21.03
C LEU A 41 -10.83 -2.63 -20.39
N HIS A 42 -11.85 -1.77 -20.30
CA HIS A 42 -11.72 -0.47 -19.64
C HIS A 42 -11.48 -0.64 -18.14
N PHE A 43 -12.18 -1.60 -17.51
CA PHE A 43 -11.96 -1.97 -16.11
C PHE A 43 -10.53 -2.46 -15.89
N THR A 44 -10.04 -3.43 -16.66
CA THR A 44 -8.71 -3.99 -16.45
C THR A 44 -7.61 -2.95 -16.70
N ARG A 45 -7.76 -2.09 -17.72
CA ARG A 45 -6.81 -0.98 -17.95
C ARG A 45 -6.77 0.00 -16.78
N ALA A 46 -7.93 0.43 -16.29
CA ALA A 46 -8.01 1.33 -15.14
C ALA A 46 -7.39 0.68 -13.90
N TRP A 47 -7.77 -0.56 -13.62
CA TRP A 47 -7.26 -1.33 -12.49
C TRP A 47 -5.74 -1.51 -12.55
N THR A 48 -5.20 -1.90 -13.70
CA THR A 48 -3.75 -2.07 -13.91
C THR A 48 -3.00 -0.75 -13.73
N PHE A 49 -3.53 0.37 -14.25
CA PHE A 49 -2.93 1.69 -14.03
C PHE A 49 -2.86 2.04 -12.54
N MET A 50 -3.96 1.86 -11.80
CA MET A 50 -4.01 2.13 -10.36
C MET A 50 -3.04 1.23 -9.59
N PHE A 51 -3.02 -0.06 -9.89
CA PHE A 51 -2.14 -1.04 -9.25
C PHE A 51 -0.66 -0.73 -9.51
N LEU A 52 -0.26 -0.61 -10.78
CA LEU A 52 1.14 -0.32 -11.15
C LEU A 52 1.58 1.05 -10.63
N GLY A 53 0.71 2.06 -10.66
CA GLY A 53 0.99 3.37 -10.09
C GLY A 53 1.34 3.28 -8.60
N ARG A 54 0.56 2.53 -7.82
CA ARG A 54 0.85 2.28 -6.39
C ARG A 54 2.17 1.56 -6.19
N VAL A 55 2.42 0.49 -6.96
CA VAL A 55 3.65 -0.30 -6.86
C VAL A 55 4.88 0.58 -7.14
N LEU A 56 4.84 1.38 -8.21
CA LEU A 56 5.95 2.27 -8.56
C LEU A 56 6.16 3.37 -7.53
N LEU A 57 5.09 4.02 -7.07
CA LEU A 57 5.15 5.09 -6.07
C LEU A 57 5.60 4.59 -4.70
N TYR A 58 5.43 3.30 -4.39
CA TYR A 58 5.96 2.71 -3.17
C TYR A 58 7.41 2.26 -3.34
N ILE A 59 7.69 1.42 -4.35
CA ILE A 59 8.98 0.74 -4.50
C ILE A 59 10.08 1.73 -4.86
N VAL A 60 9.85 2.61 -5.85
CA VAL A 60 10.93 3.47 -6.37
C VAL A 60 11.44 4.43 -5.28
N PRO A 61 10.59 5.20 -4.57
CA PRO A 61 11.07 6.10 -3.52
C PRO A 61 11.68 5.35 -2.33
N SER A 62 11.09 4.22 -1.92
CA SER A 62 11.62 3.42 -0.79
C SER A 62 12.99 2.84 -1.13
N PHE A 63 13.19 2.36 -2.36
CA PHE A 63 14.46 1.81 -2.80
C PHE A 63 15.55 2.88 -2.92
N ILE A 64 15.19 4.08 -3.40
CA ILE A 64 16.09 5.24 -3.40
C ILE A 64 16.49 5.61 -1.97
N ALA A 65 15.52 5.72 -1.05
CA ALA A 65 15.79 6.04 0.36
C ALA A 65 16.69 4.99 1.02
N MET A 66 16.46 3.71 0.73
CA MET A 66 17.30 2.61 1.22
C MET A 66 18.75 2.71 0.71
N ILE A 67 18.94 2.92 -0.60
CA ILE A 67 20.29 3.08 -1.17
C ILE A 67 20.98 4.31 -0.60
N ALA A 68 20.27 5.44 -0.49
CA ALA A 68 20.81 6.67 0.09
C ALA A 68 21.27 6.44 1.54
N GLY A 69 20.47 5.73 2.35
CA GLY A 69 20.83 5.36 3.71
C GLY A 69 22.07 4.46 3.78
N ILE A 70 22.18 3.45 2.91
CA ILE A 70 23.38 2.58 2.82
C ILE A 70 24.62 3.40 2.42
N ALA A 71 24.45 4.40 1.56
CA ALA A 71 25.51 5.29 1.12
C ALA A 71 25.90 6.36 2.16
N GLY A 72 25.26 6.39 3.34
CA GLY A 72 25.54 7.35 4.41
C GLY A 72 24.93 8.74 4.20
N VAL A 73 23.98 8.89 3.26
CA VAL A 73 23.22 10.13 3.09
C VAL A 73 22.18 10.23 4.21
N SER A 74 22.07 11.38 4.88
CA SER A 74 21.00 11.60 5.86
C SER A 74 19.63 11.41 5.21
N THR A 75 18.80 10.57 5.84
CA THR A 75 17.43 10.27 5.38
C THR A 75 16.37 10.85 6.32
N ASP A 76 16.76 11.74 7.23
CA ASP A 76 15.88 12.27 8.27
C ASP A 76 14.69 13.01 7.65
N GLY A 77 14.94 13.83 6.62
CA GLY A 77 13.88 14.50 5.87
C GLY A 77 12.96 13.56 5.09
N LEU A 78 13.42 12.37 4.70
CA LEU A 78 12.61 11.36 4.01
C LEU A 78 11.69 10.62 4.98
N ASN A 79 12.13 10.43 6.22
CA ASN A 79 11.40 9.73 7.28
C ASN A 79 10.53 10.66 8.14
N ALA A 80 10.69 11.99 8.00
CA ALA A 80 9.92 12.97 8.74
C ALA A 80 8.40 12.73 8.64
N PRO A 81 7.66 12.74 9.76
CA PRO A 81 6.23 12.43 9.77
C PRO A 81 5.39 13.57 9.17
N VAL A 82 4.68 13.27 8.08
CA VAL A 82 3.70 14.17 7.45
C VAL A 82 2.29 13.74 7.86
N ASN A 83 1.52 14.69 8.42
CA ASN A 83 0.13 14.45 8.79
C ASN A 83 -0.79 14.49 7.58
N LEU A 84 -1.53 13.41 7.37
CA LEU A 84 -2.79 13.40 6.66
C LEU A 84 -3.92 13.49 7.69
N LEU A 85 -5.14 13.81 7.26
CA LEU A 85 -6.28 14.09 8.15
C LEU A 85 -6.50 13.02 9.24
N LEU A 86 -6.26 11.74 8.92
CA LEU A 86 -6.56 10.60 9.80
C LEU A 86 -5.32 9.79 10.23
N PHE A 87 -4.15 10.02 9.62
CA PHE A 87 -2.94 9.23 9.87
C PHE A 87 -1.69 10.00 9.43
N SER A 88 -0.51 9.62 9.95
CA SER A 88 0.78 10.15 9.52
C SER A 88 1.52 9.14 8.64
N VAL A 89 2.25 9.64 7.65
CA VAL A 89 3.17 8.85 6.82
C VAL A 89 4.54 9.50 6.75
N PRO A 90 5.62 8.73 6.54
CA PRO A 90 6.92 9.29 6.18
C PRO A 90 6.81 10.18 4.94
N ALA A 91 7.55 11.30 4.92
CA ALA A 91 7.52 12.27 3.83
C ALA A 91 7.76 11.63 2.45
N VAL A 92 8.68 10.67 2.37
CA VAL A 92 8.99 9.93 1.13
C VAL A 92 7.79 9.14 0.59
N LEU A 93 6.86 8.73 1.46
CA LEU A 93 5.66 7.98 1.10
C LEU A 93 4.43 8.86 0.89
N LEU A 94 4.53 10.18 1.04
CA LEU A 94 3.41 11.09 0.85
C LEU A 94 2.75 10.96 -0.54
N PRO A 95 3.49 10.92 -1.68
CA PRO A 95 2.88 10.73 -2.99
C PRO A 95 2.15 9.39 -3.10
N PHE A 96 2.73 8.32 -2.55
CA PHE A 96 2.11 7.01 -2.49
C PHE A 96 0.81 7.03 -1.68
N ALA A 97 0.80 7.66 -0.51
CA ALA A 97 -0.37 7.73 0.36
C ALA A 97 -1.52 8.49 -0.31
N VAL A 98 -1.24 9.66 -0.88
CA VAL A 98 -2.24 10.47 -1.62
C VAL A 98 -2.78 9.69 -2.82
N PHE A 99 -1.88 9.12 -3.63
CA PHE A 99 -2.29 8.32 -4.79
C PHE A 99 -3.12 7.11 -4.37
N THR A 100 -2.77 6.44 -3.27
CA THR A 100 -3.54 5.32 -2.73
C THR A 100 -4.96 5.75 -2.36
N LEU A 101 -5.14 6.85 -1.63
CA LEU A 101 -6.46 7.36 -1.27
C LEU A 101 -7.32 7.70 -2.49
N VAL A 102 -6.74 8.39 -3.48
CA VAL A 102 -7.43 8.71 -4.74
C VAL A 102 -7.83 7.42 -5.46
N THR A 103 -6.90 6.48 -5.56
CA THR A 103 -7.13 5.23 -6.28
C THR A 103 -8.03 4.25 -5.53
N GLU A 104 -8.17 4.35 -4.21
CA GLU A 104 -9.17 3.58 -3.44
C GLU A 104 -10.58 4.03 -3.85
N TYR A 105 -10.80 5.35 -3.87
CA TYR A 105 -12.06 5.91 -4.34
C TYR A 105 -12.34 5.54 -5.80
N THR A 106 -11.39 5.76 -6.71
CA THR A 106 -11.63 5.45 -8.11
C THR A 106 -11.75 3.94 -8.34
N SER A 107 -11.01 3.10 -7.62
CA SER A 107 -11.18 1.65 -7.65
C SER A 107 -12.61 1.26 -7.26
N PHE A 108 -13.14 1.80 -6.16
CA PHE A 108 -14.53 1.59 -5.77
C PHE A 108 -15.51 1.98 -6.89
N VAL A 109 -15.31 3.14 -7.52
CA VAL A 109 -16.12 3.59 -8.66
C VAL A 109 -16.05 2.61 -9.84
N VAL A 110 -14.86 2.20 -10.28
CA VAL A 110 -14.73 1.29 -11.43
C VAL A 110 -15.35 -0.09 -11.13
N HIS A 111 -15.23 -0.58 -9.88
CA HIS A 111 -15.86 -1.82 -9.45
C HIS A 111 -17.38 -1.73 -9.44
N MET A 112 -17.96 -0.64 -8.93
CA MET A 112 -19.41 -0.41 -8.98
C MET A 112 -19.92 -0.45 -10.43
N ARG A 113 -19.26 0.29 -11.32
CA ARG A 113 -19.63 0.35 -12.73
C ARG A 113 -19.51 -1.01 -13.42
N ARG A 114 -18.47 -1.78 -13.07
CA ARG A 114 -18.24 -3.11 -13.65
C ARG A 114 -19.27 -4.13 -13.20
N LEU A 115 -19.58 -4.14 -11.90
CA LEU A 115 -20.61 -5.01 -11.32
C LEU A 115 -21.99 -4.67 -11.91
N THR A 116 -22.31 -3.38 -12.00
CA THR A 116 -23.58 -2.91 -12.60
C THR A 116 -23.70 -3.32 -14.06
N GLU A 117 -22.62 -3.19 -14.85
CA GLU A 117 -22.62 -3.63 -16.25
C GLU A 117 -22.83 -5.14 -16.39
N ALA A 118 -22.38 -5.93 -15.42
CA ALA A 118 -22.56 -7.37 -15.39
C ALA A 118 -23.89 -7.81 -14.74
N GLY A 119 -24.80 -6.89 -14.41
CA GLY A 119 -26.05 -7.20 -13.72
C GLY A 119 -25.87 -7.75 -12.29
N ARG A 120 -24.73 -7.44 -11.65
CA ARG A 120 -24.41 -7.82 -10.27
C ARG A 120 -24.66 -6.66 -9.33
N SER A 121 -24.83 -6.97 -8.04
CA SER A 121 -25.02 -5.94 -7.02
C SER A 121 -23.79 -5.04 -6.91
N ALA A 122 -23.96 -3.74 -7.15
CA ALA A 122 -22.90 -2.74 -7.01
C ALA A 122 -22.36 -2.65 -5.57
N PHE A 123 -23.16 -3.06 -4.57
CA PHE A 123 -22.74 -3.08 -3.17
C PHE A 123 -21.49 -3.95 -2.92
N MET A 124 -21.26 -4.96 -3.75
CA MET A 124 -20.04 -5.78 -3.65
C MET A 124 -18.75 -4.97 -3.89
N ALA A 125 -18.83 -3.78 -4.50
CA ALA A 125 -17.68 -2.89 -4.63
C ALA A 125 -17.09 -2.46 -3.28
N VAL A 126 -17.86 -2.49 -2.18
CA VAL A 126 -17.35 -2.19 -0.83
C VAL A 126 -16.19 -3.12 -0.43
N ILE A 127 -16.10 -4.32 -1.01
CA ILE A 127 -14.99 -5.27 -0.77
C ILE A 127 -13.63 -4.61 -1.05
N VAL A 128 -13.52 -3.74 -2.06
CA VAL A 128 -12.24 -3.09 -2.36
C VAL A 128 -11.82 -2.06 -1.34
N LEU A 129 -12.73 -1.60 -0.48
CA LEU A 129 -12.44 -0.66 0.61
C LEU A 129 -11.99 -1.36 1.90
N VAL A 130 -12.20 -2.67 2.01
CA VAL A 130 -11.82 -3.47 3.19
C VAL A 130 -10.34 -3.30 3.55
N PRO A 131 -9.37 -3.34 2.61
CA PRO A 131 -7.97 -3.14 2.95
C PRO A 131 -7.72 -1.78 3.58
N LEU A 132 -8.31 -0.70 3.04
CA LEU A 132 -8.16 0.64 3.58
C LEU A 132 -8.69 0.72 5.02
N VAL A 133 -9.90 0.21 5.27
CA VAL A 133 -10.52 0.22 6.60
C VAL A 133 -9.68 -0.57 7.61
N LEU A 134 -9.25 -1.79 7.26
CA LEU A 134 -8.41 -2.60 8.12
C LEU A 134 -7.04 -1.96 8.37
N GLY A 135 -6.45 -1.35 7.35
CA GLY A 135 -5.20 -0.61 7.47
C GLY A 135 -5.31 0.59 8.43
N LEU A 136 -6.39 1.36 8.34
CA LEU A 136 -6.63 2.49 9.25
C LEU A 136 -6.87 2.04 10.70
N ILE A 137 -7.63 0.95 10.91
CA ILE A 137 -7.84 0.38 12.25
C ILE A 137 -6.51 -0.10 12.84
N ALA A 138 -5.75 -0.87 12.05
CA ALA A 138 -4.43 -1.35 12.45
C ALA A 138 -3.46 -0.21 12.75
N TYR A 139 -3.48 0.85 11.95
CA TYR A 139 -2.69 2.06 12.19
C TYR A 139 -3.06 2.72 13.52
N ALA A 140 -4.35 2.91 13.80
CA ALA A 140 -4.83 3.50 15.03
C ALA A 140 -4.41 2.67 16.27
N LEU A 141 -4.48 1.34 16.17
CA LEU A 141 -4.03 0.46 17.25
C LEU A 141 -2.51 0.50 17.43
N GLY A 142 -1.75 0.46 16.33
CA GLY A 142 -0.28 0.49 16.38
C GLY A 142 0.26 1.83 16.89
N THR A 143 -0.36 2.95 16.53
CA THR A 143 0.02 4.28 17.06
C THR A 143 -0.19 4.41 18.56
N GLN A 144 -1.30 3.89 19.09
CA GLN A 144 -1.53 3.82 20.53
C GLN A 144 -0.47 2.97 21.23
N GLY A 145 -0.11 1.82 20.64
CA GLY A 145 0.95 0.96 21.14
C GLY A 145 2.32 1.64 21.16
N GLY A 146 2.71 2.30 20.06
CA GLY A 146 3.98 3.02 19.97
C GLY A 146 4.08 4.19 20.94
N ALA A 147 3.01 4.97 21.11
CA ALA A 147 2.97 6.05 22.10
C ALA A 147 3.11 5.50 23.55
N ALA A 148 2.46 4.38 23.86
CA ALA A 148 2.63 3.72 25.15
C ALA A 148 4.06 3.20 25.35
N GLN A 149 4.67 2.63 24.31
CA GLN A 149 6.06 2.16 24.33
C GLN A 149 7.03 3.33 24.55
N TYR A 150 6.81 4.47 23.90
CA TYR A 150 7.62 5.68 24.09
C TYR A 150 7.64 6.10 25.57
N ARG A 151 6.46 6.21 26.18
CA ARG A 151 6.29 6.59 27.58
C ARG A 151 6.96 5.61 28.56
N GLN A 152 6.98 4.32 28.23
CA GLN A 152 7.67 3.31 29.05
C GLN A 152 9.20 3.41 28.94
N MET A 153 9.72 3.76 27.77
CA MET A 153 11.17 3.92 27.55
C MET A 153 11.73 5.20 28.18
N HIS A 154 10.92 6.25 28.31
CA HIS A 154 11.30 7.55 28.87
C HIS A 154 10.84 7.74 30.33
N THR A 155 10.68 6.65 31.09
CA THR A 155 10.49 6.76 32.53
C THR A 155 11.79 7.22 33.20
N PRO A 156 11.73 7.99 34.31
CA PRO A 156 12.93 8.55 34.97
C PRO A 156 14.03 7.51 35.23
N ALA A 157 13.64 6.30 35.67
CA ALA A 157 14.57 5.19 35.91
C ALA A 157 15.31 4.69 34.65
N ASN A 158 14.73 4.83 33.47
CA ASN A 158 15.37 4.47 32.20
C ASN A 158 16.18 5.64 31.62
N THR A 159 15.71 6.88 31.81
CA THR A 159 16.40 8.08 31.32
C THR A 159 17.69 8.36 32.10
N GLU A 160 17.66 8.21 33.44
CA GLU A 160 18.84 8.34 34.31
C GLU A 160 19.92 7.30 34.00
N ALA A 161 19.53 6.07 33.64
CA ALA A 161 20.46 5.01 33.24
C ALA A 161 21.13 5.28 31.87
N VAL A 162 20.52 6.11 31.03
CA VAL A 162 21.06 6.52 29.72
C VAL A 162 22.00 7.72 29.88
N GLU A 163 21.59 8.72 30.67
CA GLU A 163 22.37 9.93 30.95
C GLU A 163 23.65 9.61 31.73
N ALA A 164 23.56 8.80 32.78
CA ALA A 164 24.72 8.38 33.58
C ALA A 164 25.79 7.64 32.74
N LYS A 165 25.39 6.96 31.66
CA LYS A 165 26.32 6.28 30.73
C LYS A 165 26.88 7.19 29.65
N LYS A 166 26.13 8.19 29.19
CA LYS A 166 26.62 9.19 28.23
C LYS A 166 27.74 10.05 28.86
N GLU A 167 27.63 10.30 30.16
CA GLU A 167 28.70 10.94 30.95
C GLU A 167 29.92 10.03 31.15
N THR A 168 29.76 8.70 31.18
CA THR A 168 30.90 7.77 31.27
C THR A 168 31.63 7.59 29.94
N GLU A 169 30.90 7.52 28.81
CA GLU A 169 31.50 7.40 27.47
C GLU A 169 32.16 8.71 26.99
N ALA A 170 31.72 9.88 27.48
CA ALA A 170 32.38 11.17 27.21
C ALA A 170 33.66 11.42 28.03
N GLY A 171 33.98 10.54 28.99
CA GLY A 171 35.11 10.68 29.90
C GLY A 171 36.28 9.71 29.68
N ASP A 172 36.18 8.75 28.75
CA ASP A 172 37.07 7.59 28.69
C ASP A 172 37.91 7.51 27.38
N GLU A 173 38.43 8.66 26.94
CA GLU A 173 39.58 8.71 26.03
C GLU A 173 40.86 8.96 26.85
N GLY A 174 41.43 7.91 27.46
CA GLY A 174 42.73 8.00 28.16
C GLY A 174 43.24 6.73 28.85
N GLU A 175 44.19 6.06 28.18
CA GLU A 175 45.32 5.24 28.70
C GLU A 175 45.12 4.06 29.70
N ASP A 176 45.40 2.86 29.17
CA ASP A 176 46.23 1.74 29.67
C ASP A 176 46.09 1.06 31.05
N ALA A 177 46.14 -0.28 30.93
CA ALA A 177 46.74 -1.30 31.81
C ALA A 177 45.99 -1.88 33.04
N ALA A 178 45.52 -3.13 32.84
CA ALA A 178 45.62 -4.32 33.71
C ALA A 178 45.28 -4.25 35.23
N SER A 179 44.28 -5.03 35.66
CA SER A 179 44.37 -6.00 36.78
C SER A 179 43.09 -6.82 36.97
N LYS A 180 43.24 -7.94 37.68
CA LYS A 180 42.39 -9.15 37.75
C LYS A 180 41.17 -9.07 38.67
N ASP A 181 40.24 -9.99 38.39
CA ASP A 181 39.30 -10.69 39.29
C ASP A 181 38.29 -9.87 40.11
N GLY A 182 37.02 -9.99 39.70
CA GLY A 182 35.88 -9.52 40.48
C GLY A 182 34.55 -9.89 39.82
N GLN A 183 34.05 -11.08 40.16
CA GLN A 183 32.64 -11.50 40.15
C GLN A 183 31.70 -10.75 39.18
N ALA A 184 31.45 -11.34 38.01
CA ALA A 184 30.48 -10.84 37.04
C ALA A 184 29.05 -10.93 37.61
N ALA A 185 28.66 -9.91 38.37
CA ALA A 185 27.26 -9.55 38.52
C ALA A 185 26.71 -9.24 37.13
N ALA A 186 25.57 -9.84 36.80
CA ALA A 186 24.90 -9.71 35.52
C ALA A 186 24.72 -8.23 35.14
N GLY A 187 25.62 -7.73 34.29
CA GLY A 187 25.47 -6.43 33.65
C GLY A 187 24.23 -6.46 32.74
N PRO A 188 23.54 -5.32 32.56
CA PRO A 188 22.41 -5.25 31.62
C PRO A 188 22.92 -5.65 30.23
N PRO A 189 22.13 -6.42 29.47
CA PRO A 189 22.60 -7.05 28.24
C PRO A 189 23.12 -5.99 27.28
N ALA A 190 24.20 -6.34 26.57
CA ALA A 190 24.78 -5.53 25.49
C ALA A 190 23.67 -4.90 24.65
N ARG A 191 23.73 -3.56 24.56
CA ARG A 191 22.69 -2.69 24.02
C ARG A 191 22.39 -3.11 22.58
N ASP A 192 21.16 -3.54 22.32
CA ASP A 192 20.68 -3.66 20.95
C ASP A 192 20.74 -2.25 20.31
N PRO A 193 21.57 -2.01 19.26
CA PRO A 193 21.68 -0.71 18.62
C PRO A 193 20.32 -0.17 18.15
N ARG A 194 19.34 -1.05 17.89
CA ARG A 194 17.96 -0.66 17.59
C ARG A 194 17.27 0.04 18.75
N ARG A 195 17.52 -0.39 19.99
CA ARG A 195 16.91 0.20 21.18
C ARG A 195 17.50 1.57 21.49
N ALA A 196 18.78 1.79 21.20
CA ALA A 196 19.40 3.12 21.31
C ALA A 196 18.76 4.09 20.29
N ALA A 197 18.65 3.69 19.03
CA ALA A 197 18.00 4.51 17.99
C ALA A 197 16.54 4.85 18.32
N MET A 198 15.79 3.93 18.93
CA MET A 198 14.40 4.19 19.35
C MET A 198 14.27 5.22 20.49
N MET A 199 15.29 5.39 21.34
CA MET A 199 15.27 6.42 22.39
C MET A 199 15.54 7.83 21.87
N GLU A 200 16.16 7.95 20.69
CA GLU A 200 16.44 9.25 20.07
C GLU A 200 15.25 9.79 19.26
N MET A 201 14.27 8.92 18.95
CA MET A 201 13.05 9.29 18.23
C MET A 201 12.09 10.08 19.11
N SER A 202 11.31 10.96 18.49
CA SER A 202 10.17 11.60 19.16
C SER A 202 9.02 10.60 19.42
N GLU A 203 8.13 10.89 20.39
CA GLU A 203 6.93 10.08 20.64
C GLU A 203 6.12 9.86 19.35
N ARG A 204 6.04 10.90 18.53
CA ARG A 204 5.27 10.88 17.28
C ARG A 204 5.90 10.00 16.22
N GLU A 205 7.22 10.00 16.09
CA GLU A 205 7.93 9.12 15.15
C GLU A 205 7.78 7.66 15.57
N LEU A 206 7.94 7.35 16.85
CA LEU A 206 7.78 5.99 17.35
C LEU A 206 6.32 5.51 17.20
N ALA A 207 5.34 6.35 17.52
CA ALA A 207 3.94 6.06 17.32
C ALA A 207 3.61 5.83 15.84
N MET A 208 4.07 6.69 14.93
CA MET A 208 3.89 6.51 13.49
C MET A 208 4.55 5.22 13.02
N GLN A 209 5.78 4.93 13.42
CA GLN A 209 6.50 3.73 13.01
C GLN A 209 5.79 2.46 13.47
N ALA A 210 5.31 2.42 14.72
CA ALA A 210 4.52 1.31 15.25
C ALA A 210 3.16 1.18 14.52
N GLY A 211 2.48 2.30 14.27
CA GLY A 211 1.25 2.38 13.49
C GLY A 211 1.41 1.79 12.10
N MET A 212 2.41 2.27 11.34
CA MET A 212 2.72 1.78 10.00
C MET A 212 3.19 0.32 10.03
N GLY A 213 3.99 -0.07 11.03
CA GLY A 213 4.48 -1.44 11.21
C GLY A 213 3.36 -2.46 11.41
N LEU A 214 2.27 -2.08 12.07
CA LEU A 214 1.07 -2.91 12.19
C LEU A 214 0.15 -2.80 10.97
N ALA A 215 -0.04 -1.58 10.45
CA ALA A 215 -0.96 -1.31 9.35
C ALA A 215 -0.54 -1.95 8.03
N PHE A 216 0.73 -1.85 7.65
CA PHE A 216 1.22 -2.34 6.36
C PHE A 216 0.98 -3.82 6.11
N PRO A 217 1.37 -4.77 7.00
CA PRO A 217 1.15 -6.19 6.74
C PRO A 217 -0.34 -6.53 6.64
N ILE A 218 -1.18 -5.93 7.48
CA ILE A 218 -2.64 -6.13 7.45
C ILE A 218 -3.21 -5.58 6.14
N TRP A 219 -2.84 -4.35 5.76
CA TRP A 219 -3.27 -3.72 4.52
C TRP A 219 -2.80 -4.51 3.29
N TRP A 220 -1.56 -5.02 3.28
CA TRP A 220 -1.02 -5.84 2.17
C TRP A 220 -1.79 -7.15 2.02
N LEU A 221 -2.00 -7.89 3.10
CA LEU A 221 -2.73 -9.16 3.07
C LEU A 221 -4.17 -8.97 2.61
N ALA A 222 -4.86 -7.95 3.15
CA ALA A 222 -6.21 -7.61 2.71
C ALA A 222 -6.24 -7.16 1.25
N SER A 223 -5.27 -6.33 0.83
CA SER A 223 -5.15 -5.86 -0.57
C SER A 223 -4.90 -7.00 -1.53
N PHE A 224 -4.11 -8.01 -1.13
CA PHE A 224 -3.90 -9.21 -1.92
C PHE A 224 -5.21 -9.99 -2.12
N GLY A 225 -6.02 -10.15 -1.07
CA GLY A 225 -7.35 -10.75 -1.17
C GLY A 225 -8.29 -9.96 -2.10
N ALA A 226 -8.34 -8.64 -1.95
CA ALA A 226 -9.13 -7.76 -2.82
C ALA A 226 -8.65 -7.80 -4.28
N MET A 227 -7.34 -7.90 -4.52
CA MET A 227 -6.76 -8.10 -5.85
C MET A 227 -7.19 -9.43 -6.45
N LEU A 228 -7.09 -10.54 -5.71
CA LEU A 228 -7.54 -11.84 -6.20
C LEU A 228 -9.03 -11.82 -6.55
N TRP A 229 -9.86 -11.23 -5.70
CA TRP A 229 -11.27 -11.03 -6.00
C TRP A 229 -11.49 -10.18 -7.28
N SER A 230 -10.76 -9.08 -7.42
CA SER A 230 -10.82 -8.21 -8.60
C SER A 230 -10.47 -8.97 -9.89
N LEU A 231 -9.41 -9.79 -9.87
CA LEU A 231 -8.89 -10.48 -11.05
C LEU A 231 -9.60 -11.80 -11.37
N MET A 232 -10.01 -12.55 -10.34
CA MET A 232 -10.64 -13.86 -10.51
C MET A 232 -12.15 -13.75 -10.69
N TYR A 233 -12.78 -12.73 -10.10
CA TYR A 233 -14.23 -12.54 -10.19
C TYR A 233 -14.60 -11.36 -11.09
N VAL A 234 -14.29 -10.13 -10.67
CA VAL A 234 -14.82 -8.91 -11.31
C VAL A 234 -14.34 -8.73 -12.76
N ALA A 235 -13.04 -8.93 -12.99
CA ALA A 235 -12.42 -8.84 -14.31
C ALA A 235 -12.93 -9.91 -15.29
N ARG A 236 -13.49 -11.02 -14.77
CA ARG A 236 -13.95 -12.16 -15.59
C ARG A 236 -15.44 -12.16 -15.88
N LEU A 237 -16.20 -11.26 -15.27
CA LEU A 237 -17.62 -11.07 -15.57
C LEU A 237 -17.80 -10.81 -17.08
N PRO A 238 -18.88 -11.29 -17.70
CA PRO A 238 -19.20 -10.95 -19.08
C PRO A 238 -19.77 -9.54 -19.19
N ASN A 239 -19.61 -8.90 -20.36
CA ASN A 239 -20.27 -7.63 -20.65
C ASN A 239 -21.78 -7.85 -20.81
N GLY A 240 -22.62 -6.96 -20.26
CA GLY A 240 -24.08 -7.12 -20.23
C GLY A 240 -24.61 -8.22 -19.30
N GLY A 241 -23.75 -8.93 -18.56
CA GLY A 241 -24.17 -9.92 -17.55
C GLY A 241 -24.63 -11.28 -18.10
N GLN A 242 -24.63 -11.47 -19.42
CA GLN A 242 -25.02 -12.72 -20.08
C GLN A 242 -23.76 -13.44 -20.61
N GLY A 243 -23.71 -14.77 -20.46
CA GLY A 243 -22.58 -15.61 -20.89
C GLY A 243 -21.70 -16.11 -19.74
N GLN A 244 -20.69 -16.90 -20.09
CA GLN A 244 -19.79 -17.54 -19.12
C GLN A 244 -18.69 -16.57 -18.61
N PHE A 245 -18.12 -16.88 -17.44
CA PHE A 245 -16.90 -16.22 -16.97
C PHE A 245 -15.75 -16.54 -17.91
N ARG A 246 -15.05 -15.51 -18.41
CA ARG A 246 -13.96 -15.72 -19.37
C ARG A 246 -12.82 -14.75 -19.20
N THR A 247 -11.72 -15.00 -19.89
CA THR A 247 -10.59 -14.07 -20.06
C THR A 247 -10.71 -13.37 -21.42
N GLY A 248 -10.51 -12.04 -21.48
CA GLY A 248 -10.58 -11.26 -22.73
C GLY A 248 -11.99 -10.97 -23.31
N SER A 249 -12.03 -10.11 -24.34
CA SER A 249 -13.22 -9.55 -25.01
C SER A 249 -13.45 -10.18 -26.41
N HIS A 250 -13.42 -11.51 -26.46
CA HIS A 250 -13.33 -12.30 -27.69
C HIS A 250 -14.69 -12.63 -28.33
N MET A 251 -15.80 -12.17 -27.73
CA MET A 251 -17.13 -12.40 -28.28
C MET A 251 -17.73 -11.13 -28.86
N THR A 252 -18.43 -11.28 -29.99
CA THR A 252 -19.28 -10.22 -30.53
C THR A 252 -20.57 -10.09 -29.69
N PRO A 253 -21.28 -8.95 -29.75
CA PRO A 253 -22.58 -8.80 -29.08
C PRO A 253 -23.60 -9.90 -29.47
N GLU A 254 -23.54 -10.36 -30.72
CA GLU A 254 -24.39 -11.43 -31.26
C GLU A 254 -24.07 -12.80 -30.66
N GLU A 255 -22.78 -13.12 -30.47
CA GLU A 255 -22.33 -14.35 -29.81
C GLU A 255 -22.77 -14.36 -28.33
N ILE A 256 -22.70 -13.21 -27.65
CA ILE A 256 -23.19 -13.04 -26.26
C ILE A 256 -24.71 -13.25 -26.19
N ALA A 257 -25.47 -12.64 -27.10
CA ALA A 257 -26.93 -12.75 -27.13
C ALA A 257 -27.41 -14.19 -27.40
N ARG A 258 -26.60 -15.01 -28.07
CA ARG A 258 -26.88 -16.43 -28.35
C ARG A 258 -26.43 -17.37 -27.23
N GLY A 259 -25.73 -16.88 -26.20
CA GLY A 259 -25.30 -17.67 -25.04
C GLY A 259 -24.18 -18.68 -25.33
N VAL A 260 -23.36 -18.42 -26.35
CA VAL A 260 -22.27 -19.32 -26.81
C VAL A 260 -21.01 -19.17 -25.98
#